data_AF-A0A7W0QAC6-F1
#
_entry.id   AF-A0A7W0QAC6-F1
#
_cell.length_a   1.000
_cell.length_b   1.000
_cell.length_c   1.000
_cell.angle_alpha   90.00
_cell.angle_beta   90.00
_cell.angle_gamma   90.00
#
_symmetry.space_group_name_H-M   'P 1'
#
loop_
_entity.id
_entity.type
_entity.pdbx_description
1 polymer ?
#
loop_
_entity_poly.entity_id
_entity_poly.type
_entity_poly.pdbx_seq_one_letter_code
_entity_poly.pdbx_strand_id
1 'polypeptide(L)'
;MRWIPFAVIAVASCAAAEEGVEQGPDAGTRQDAAPPDGGDGSCKSAISNIAGVFRGHVGGTGGGKGPPLACEDISDERIVGVAVRMSNQTTLNGGRSAHGLEIACANVTIGADGTPVVGPIRMREVNGSGANSWSPSTSTAVTECKPGWVVSGVRAHTGTNQNRFIDVSIVCSQLGSDGAPGTSEVRRVVGSLIDPVNPKESRCAAGQVVAQLGTWIGSGLDAVDLYCAAPSCR
;
A
#
# COMPACT_ATOMS: atom_id res chain seq x y z
N MET A 1 -29.65 -4.81 37.95
CA MET A 1 -28.91 -3.56 38.16
C MET A 1 -27.61 -3.91 38.88
N ARG A 2 -26.47 -3.81 38.19
CA ARG A 2 -25.16 -4.24 38.70
C ARG A 2 -24.25 -3.02 38.73
N TRP A 3 -23.81 -2.66 39.93
CA TRP A 3 -22.87 -1.56 40.20
C TRP A 3 -21.46 -1.95 39.78
N ILE A 4 -20.73 -1.03 39.13
CA ILE A 4 -19.30 -1.13 38.85
C ILE A 4 -18.63 0.12 39.44
N PRO A 5 -17.61 0.00 40.31
CA PRO A 5 -16.98 1.12 40.96
C PRO A 5 -16.04 1.89 40.02
N PHE A 6 -16.06 3.22 40.16
CA PHE A 6 -15.12 4.16 39.54
C PHE A 6 -13.75 4.06 40.21
N ALA A 7 -12.69 3.88 39.41
CA ALA A 7 -11.32 4.05 39.86
C ALA A 7 -10.86 5.49 39.54
N VAL A 8 -10.50 6.23 40.59
CA VAL A 8 -9.86 7.54 40.52
C VAL A 8 -8.35 7.32 40.37
N ILE A 9 -7.73 7.88 39.34
CA ILE A 9 -6.27 7.91 39.19
C ILE A 9 -5.80 9.35 39.41
N ALA A 10 -4.91 9.50 40.38
CA ALA A 10 -4.34 10.76 40.83
C ALA A 10 -3.30 11.32 39.84
N VAL A 11 -3.23 12.64 39.79
CA VAL A 11 -2.33 13.47 39.00
C VAL A 11 -0.98 13.58 39.71
N ALA A 12 0.13 13.41 38.99
CA ALA A 12 1.46 13.77 39.46
C ALA A 12 2.00 14.93 38.62
N SER A 13 2.05 16.11 39.24
CA SER A 13 2.72 17.31 38.75
C SER A 13 4.16 17.32 39.24
N CYS A 14 5.13 17.34 38.33
CA CYS A 14 6.50 17.75 38.63
C CYS A 14 6.77 19.11 37.97
N ALA A 15 7.21 20.05 38.79
CA ALA A 15 7.68 21.38 38.43
C ALA A 15 9.19 21.49 38.75
N ALA A 16 9.82 22.54 38.19
CA ALA A 16 11.22 22.99 38.30
C ALA A 16 12.24 22.22 37.45
N ALA A 17 13.27 22.84 36.86
CA ALA A 17 13.91 24.13 37.16
C ALA A 17 14.46 24.80 35.89
N GLU A 18 14.51 26.13 35.93
CA GLU A 18 15.27 26.98 35.01
C GLU A 18 16.74 27.02 35.45
N GLU A 19 17.68 26.87 34.51
CA GLU A 19 19.04 27.43 34.62
C GLU A 19 19.46 27.98 33.26
N GLY A 20 19.83 29.26 33.26
CA GLY A 20 20.25 30.01 32.09
C GLY A 20 21.65 29.64 31.62
N VAL A 21 21.87 29.76 30.31
CA VAL A 21 23.19 29.73 29.71
C VAL A 21 23.36 30.99 28.87
N GLU A 22 24.32 31.80 29.35
CA GLU A 22 25.13 32.83 28.68
C GLU A 22 25.00 32.95 27.15
N GLN A 23 24.59 34.15 26.71
CA GLN A 23 24.73 34.60 25.33
C GLN A 23 26.15 35.17 25.12
N GLY A 24 26.98 34.44 24.38
CA GLY A 24 28.23 34.95 23.80
C GLY A 24 27.99 35.66 22.45
N PRO A 25 28.83 36.64 22.06
CA PRO A 25 28.63 37.40 20.84
C PRO A 25 29.38 36.75 19.67
N ASP A 26 28.74 35.81 18.98
CA ASP A 26 29.25 35.33 17.69
C ASP A 26 28.50 36.02 16.54
N ALA A 27 29.22 36.97 15.93
CA ALA A 27 28.92 37.58 14.65
C ALA A 27 29.13 36.55 13.52
N GLY A 28 28.24 35.57 13.43
CA GLY A 28 28.07 34.72 12.27
C GLY A 28 27.31 35.48 11.19
N THR A 29 27.92 35.66 10.02
CA THR A 29 27.27 36.12 8.80
C THR A 29 25.94 35.40 8.63
N ARG A 30 24.83 36.16 8.62
CA ARG A 30 23.53 35.69 8.17
C ARG A 30 23.71 35.19 6.74
N GLN A 31 23.86 33.88 6.59
CA GLN A 31 23.54 33.23 5.35
C GLN A 31 22.04 33.48 5.18
N ASP A 32 21.71 34.41 4.29
CA ASP A 32 20.35 34.59 3.81
C ASP A 32 19.93 33.24 3.24
N ALA A 33 19.19 32.48 4.06
CA ALA A 33 18.52 31.28 3.60
C ALA A 33 17.68 31.73 2.42
N ALA A 34 18.02 31.23 1.23
CA ALA A 34 17.19 31.41 0.07
C ALA A 34 15.75 31.05 0.50
N PRO A 35 14.77 31.94 0.29
CA PRO A 35 13.39 31.60 0.61
C PRO A 35 13.08 30.26 -0.06
N PRO A 36 12.43 29.31 0.64
CA PRO A 36 12.05 28.06 0.01
C PRO A 36 11.30 28.42 -1.27
N ASP A 37 11.78 27.89 -2.41
CA ASP A 37 11.14 28.11 -3.70
C ASP A 37 9.65 27.84 -3.51
N GLY A 38 8.85 28.90 -3.58
CA GLY A 38 7.40 28.87 -3.42
C GLY A 38 6.81 28.19 -4.64
N GLY A 39 7.05 26.90 -4.82
CA GLY A 39 6.51 26.12 -5.90
C GLY A 39 5.04 25.86 -5.61
N ASP A 40 4.15 26.59 -6.29
CA ASP A 40 2.72 26.40 -6.59
C ASP A 40 1.80 25.67 -5.57
N GLY A 41 2.26 25.44 -4.35
CA GLY A 41 1.65 24.68 -3.26
C GLY A 41 1.22 23.23 -3.58
N SER A 42 1.37 22.74 -4.82
CA SER A 42 0.93 21.40 -5.21
C SER A 42 2.05 20.37 -5.07
N CYS A 43 1.74 19.24 -4.45
CA CYS A 43 2.63 18.10 -4.29
C CYS A 43 2.32 17.01 -5.32
N LYS A 44 3.22 16.73 -6.26
CA LYS A 44 3.13 15.53 -7.08
C LYS A 44 3.84 14.36 -6.37
N SER A 45 3.11 13.30 -6.06
CA SER A 45 3.68 12.13 -5.38
C SER A 45 4.75 11.43 -6.25
N ALA A 46 5.97 11.35 -5.74
CA ALA A 46 7.14 10.76 -6.38
C ALA A 46 7.71 9.60 -5.56
N ILE A 47 8.39 8.64 -6.20
CA ILE A 47 9.22 7.64 -5.51
C ILE A 47 10.60 7.69 -6.14
N SER A 48 11.61 8.12 -5.37
CA SER A 48 13.00 8.19 -5.84
C SER A 48 13.73 6.84 -5.76
N ASN A 49 13.39 6.01 -4.77
CA ASN A 49 13.94 4.66 -4.63
C ASN A 49 13.00 3.62 -5.24
N ILE A 50 13.11 3.44 -6.55
CA ILE A 50 12.25 2.55 -7.35
C ILE A 50 12.38 1.06 -6.98
N ALA A 51 13.52 0.64 -6.44
CA ALA A 51 13.73 -0.74 -6.03
C ALA A 51 12.90 -1.10 -4.77
N GLY A 52 12.62 -0.09 -3.94
CA GLY A 52 11.92 -0.25 -2.67
C GLY A 52 12.70 -1.10 -1.65
N VAL A 53 12.06 -1.30 -0.51
CA VAL A 53 12.52 -2.15 0.60
C VAL A 53 11.52 -3.28 0.75
N PHE A 54 11.98 -4.53 0.79
CA PHE A 54 11.11 -5.67 1.04
C PHE A 54 10.48 -5.55 2.44
N ARG A 55 9.14 -5.63 2.51
CA ARG A 55 8.36 -5.49 3.76
C ARG A 55 7.53 -6.71 4.14
N GLY A 56 7.52 -7.74 3.31
CA GLY A 56 6.91 -9.01 3.66
C GLY A 56 6.28 -9.72 2.48
N HIS A 57 5.76 -10.90 2.78
CA HIS A 57 5.24 -11.84 1.82
C HIS A 57 3.81 -12.24 2.18
N VAL A 58 2.91 -12.18 1.22
CA VAL A 58 1.54 -12.68 1.34
C VAL A 58 1.39 -13.82 0.34
N GLY A 59 0.94 -14.98 0.80
CA GLY A 59 0.77 -16.13 -0.09
C GLY A 59 1.35 -17.45 0.42
N GLY A 60 1.42 -18.40 -0.51
CA GLY A 60 2.06 -19.70 -0.31
C GLY A 60 3.48 -19.72 -0.88
N THR A 61 4.19 -20.83 -0.65
CA THR A 61 5.60 -20.99 -1.06
C THR A 61 5.78 -21.72 -2.40
N GLY A 62 4.70 -21.96 -3.15
CA GLY A 62 4.79 -22.57 -4.48
C GLY A 62 4.94 -21.55 -5.60
N GLY A 63 4.95 -22.05 -6.84
CA GLY A 63 5.28 -21.23 -8.01
C GLY A 63 6.76 -20.87 -8.07
N GLY A 64 7.14 -20.14 -9.12
CA GLY A 64 8.43 -19.50 -9.24
C GLY A 64 8.30 -17.97 -9.11
N LYS A 65 9.41 -17.28 -8.87
CA LYS A 65 9.44 -15.81 -8.96
C LYS A 65 9.05 -15.40 -10.38
N GLY A 66 7.96 -14.65 -10.49
CA GLY A 66 7.50 -14.02 -11.71
C GLY A 66 8.14 -12.64 -11.93
N PRO A 67 7.76 -11.95 -13.01
CA PRO A 67 8.17 -10.56 -13.21
C PRO A 67 7.60 -9.66 -12.09
N PRO A 68 8.32 -8.61 -11.67
CA PRO A 68 7.76 -7.63 -10.76
C PRO A 68 6.57 -6.92 -11.42
N LEU A 69 5.53 -6.66 -10.64
CA LEU A 69 4.37 -5.90 -11.05
C LEU A 69 4.45 -4.50 -10.45
N ALA A 70 4.68 -3.51 -11.31
CA ALA A 70 4.85 -2.11 -10.95
C ALA A 70 4.19 -1.21 -12.01
N CYS A 71 4.00 0.06 -11.68
CA CYS A 71 3.58 1.07 -12.64
C CYS A 71 4.64 1.28 -13.73
N GLU A 72 4.22 1.76 -14.90
CA GLU A 72 5.12 1.93 -16.04
C GLU A 72 6.14 3.02 -15.75
N ASP A 73 5.66 4.16 -15.24
CA ASP A 73 6.49 5.20 -14.68
C ASP A 73 6.46 5.09 -13.15
N ILE A 74 7.19 4.12 -12.59
CA ILE A 74 7.27 3.94 -11.13
C ILE A 74 7.77 5.20 -10.42
N SER A 75 8.51 6.06 -11.11
CA SER A 75 8.97 7.32 -10.53
C SER A 75 7.80 8.28 -10.31
N ASP A 76 6.79 8.32 -11.18
CA ASP A 76 5.65 9.26 -11.18
C ASP A 76 4.26 8.69 -10.86
N GLU A 77 4.04 7.40 -11.07
CA GLU A 77 2.75 6.76 -10.89
C GLU A 77 2.70 5.93 -9.61
N ARG A 78 1.56 5.99 -8.92
CA ARG A 78 1.30 5.18 -7.72
C ARG A 78 0.30 4.09 -8.04
N ILE A 79 0.42 2.98 -7.30
CA ILE A 79 -0.60 1.94 -7.28
C ILE A 79 -1.79 2.50 -6.51
N VAL A 80 -2.87 2.81 -7.22
CA VAL A 80 -4.11 3.39 -6.69
C VAL A 80 -5.25 2.37 -6.59
N GLY A 81 -5.04 1.13 -7.04
CA GLY A 81 -6.05 0.08 -6.95
C GLY A 81 -5.53 -1.28 -7.38
N VAL A 82 -6.32 -2.31 -7.11
CA VAL A 82 -6.01 -3.70 -7.44
C VAL A 82 -7.26 -4.43 -7.94
N ALA A 83 -7.08 -5.29 -8.94
CA ALA A 83 -8.02 -6.32 -9.35
C ALA A 83 -7.32 -7.68 -9.38
N VAL A 84 -8.10 -8.76 -9.38
CA VAL A 84 -7.59 -10.13 -9.48
C VAL A 84 -8.32 -10.85 -10.60
N ARG A 85 -7.62 -11.73 -11.32
CA ARG A 85 -8.26 -12.60 -12.32
C ARG A 85 -8.61 -13.91 -11.64
N MET A 86 -9.89 -14.17 -11.45
CA MET A 86 -10.35 -15.38 -10.77
C MET A 86 -10.66 -16.48 -11.79
N SER A 87 -10.20 -17.70 -11.56
CA SER A 87 -10.58 -18.86 -12.38
C SER A 87 -12.11 -18.97 -12.47
N ASN A 88 -12.65 -19.41 -13.61
CA ASN A 88 -14.10 -19.53 -13.78
C ASN A 88 -14.65 -20.87 -13.30
N GLN A 89 -13.76 -21.82 -13.06
CA GLN A 89 -14.07 -23.15 -12.57
C GLN A 89 -13.27 -23.50 -11.31
N THR A 90 -13.66 -24.60 -10.69
CA THR A 90 -12.93 -25.24 -9.59
C THR A 90 -11.57 -25.72 -10.09
N THR A 91 -10.52 -25.22 -9.46
CA THR A 91 -9.14 -25.68 -9.68
C THR A 91 -8.92 -27.06 -9.06
N LEU A 92 -7.80 -27.72 -9.39
CA LEU A 92 -7.43 -28.99 -8.75
C LEU A 92 -7.35 -28.94 -7.21
N ASN A 93 -7.26 -27.75 -6.62
CA ASN A 93 -7.19 -27.54 -5.17
C ASN A 93 -8.58 -27.39 -4.51
N GLY A 94 -9.66 -27.63 -5.26
CA GLY A 94 -11.02 -27.74 -4.70
C GLY A 94 -11.77 -26.41 -4.56
N GLY A 95 -11.32 -25.35 -5.23
CA GLY A 95 -12.04 -24.07 -5.31
C GLY A 95 -11.59 -23.18 -6.46
N ARG A 96 -12.27 -22.05 -6.66
CA ARG A 96 -11.78 -20.99 -7.56
C ARG A 96 -10.60 -20.28 -6.89
N SER A 97 -9.60 -19.85 -7.67
CA SER A 97 -8.40 -19.17 -7.16
C SER A 97 -7.97 -18.05 -8.11
N ALA A 98 -7.13 -17.13 -7.63
CA ALA A 98 -6.64 -16.02 -8.45
C ALA A 98 -5.60 -16.52 -9.47
N HIS A 99 -5.96 -16.59 -10.74
CA HIS A 99 -5.06 -16.86 -11.86
C HIS A 99 -4.02 -15.74 -12.08
N GLY A 100 -4.38 -14.49 -11.80
CA GLY A 100 -3.52 -13.33 -12.04
C GLY A 100 -3.85 -12.15 -11.13
N LEU A 101 -2.96 -11.16 -11.15
CA LEU A 101 -3.07 -9.91 -10.40
C LEU A 101 -2.99 -8.73 -11.36
N GLU A 102 -3.84 -7.74 -11.13
CA GLU A 102 -3.86 -6.49 -11.87
C GLU A 102 -3.70 -5.32 -10.90
N ILE A 103 -2.90 -4.32 -11.26
CA ILE A 103 -2.76 -3.07 -10.52
C ILE A 103 -3.24 -1.90 -11.38
N ALA A 104 -3.91 -0.95 -10.75
CA ALA A 104 -4.26 0.34 -11.32
C ALA A 104 -3.21 1.36 -10.94
N CYS A 105 -2.62 2.01 -11.93
CA CYS A 105 -1.55 2.99 -11.79
C CYS A 105 -2.02 4.37 -12.25
N ALA A 106 -1.74 5.40 -11.47
CA ALA A 106 -2.06 6.77 -11.83
C ALA A 106 -1.08 7.76 -11.18
N ASN A 107 -0.91 8.92 -11.82
CA ASN A 107 -0.29 10.07 -11.17
C ASN A 107 -1.21 10.58 -10.05
N VAL A 108 -0.64 10.92 -8.90
CA VAL A 108 -1.40 11.51 -7.78
C VAL A 108 -0.76 12.84 -7.40
N THR A 109 -1.55 13.91 -7.49
CA THR A 109 -1.17 15.26 -7.09
C THR A 109 -2.05 15.71 -5.94
N ILE A 110 -1.49 16.34 -4.92
CA ILE A 110 -2.21 16.96 -3.80
C ILE A 110 -2.06 18.46 -3.93
N GLY A 111 -3.17 19.18 -4.12
CA GLY A 111 -3.16 20.64 -4.18
C GLY A 111 -2.73 21.28 -2.86
N ALA A 112 -2.43 22.58 -2.90
CA ALA A 112 -2.07 23.37 -1.72
C ALA A 112 -3.16 23.39 -0.64
N ASP A 113 -4.41 23.27 -1.09
CA ASP A 113 -5.62 23.15 -0.28
C ASP A 113 -5.86 21.73 0.27
N GLY A 114 -4.95 20.79 -0.04
CA GLY A 114 -5.08 19.38 0.29
C GLY A 114 -5.99 18.60 -0.67
N THR A 115 -6.53 19.22 -1.72
CA THR A 115 -7.43 18.54 -2.67
C THR A 115 -6.64 17.57 -3.53
N PRO A 116 -6.95 16.25 -3.49
CA PRO A 116 -6.25 15.29 -4.31
C PRO A 116 -6.81 15.24 -5.74
N VAL A 117 -5.90 15.16 -6.71
CA VAL A 117 -6.18 14.91 -8.13
C VAL A 117 -5.49 13.61 -8.52
N VAL A 118 -6.28 12.67 -9.02
CA VAL A 118 -5.79 11.40 -9.58
C VAL A 118 -5.87 11.50 -11.10
N GLY A 119 -4.74 11.26 -11.78
CA GLY A 119 -4.65 11.27 -13.23
C GLY A 119 -5.33 10.06 -13.89
N PRO A 120 -5.20 9.91 -15.22
CA PRO A 120 -5.71 8.75 -15.94
C PRO A 120 -5.14 7.44 -15.38
N ILE A 121 -6.02 6.44 -15.21
CA ILE A 121 -5.64 5.12 -14.73
C ILE A 121 -5.09 4.26 -15.87
N ARG A 122 -3.94 3.64 -15.65
CA ARG A 122 -3.33 2.62 -16.50
C ARG A 122 -3.27 1.29 -15.76
N MET A 123 -3.72 0.24 -16.42
CA MET A 123 -3.69 -1.11 -15.85
C MET A 123 -2.39 -1.83 -16.19
N ARG A 124 -1.86 -2.58 -15.22
CA ARG A 124 -0.75 -3.53 -15.43
C ARG A 124 -1.16 -4.86 -14.85
N GLU A 125 -0.80 -5.95 -15.53
CA GLU A 125 -1.19 -7.29 -15.10
C GLU A 125 -0.04 -8.29 -15.13
N VAL A 126 -0.19 -9.34 -14.33
CA VAL A 126 0.57 -10.59 -14.41
C VAL A 126 -0.40 -11.76 -14.33
N ASN A 127 -0.12 -12.81 -15.09
CA ASN A 127 -0.92 -14.03 -15.14
C ASN A 127 -0.02 -15.24 -14.87
N GLY A 128 -0.56 -16.25 -14.17
CA GLY A 128 0.03 -17.58 -14.19
C GLY A 128 -0.13 -18.27 -15.54
N SER A 129 0.31 -19.52 -15.62
CA SER A 129 0.25 -20.30 -16.86
C SER A 129 -1.16 -20.80 -17.22
N GLY A 130 -2.11 -20.77 -16.28
CA GLY A 130 -3.48 -21.22 -16.49
C GLY A 130 -3.69 -22.73 -16.44
N ALA A 131 -2.63 -23.51 -16.18
CA ALA A 131 -2.73 -24.97 -16.02
C ALA A 131 -3.67 -25.37 -14.86
N ASN A 132 -3.99 -26.66 -14.73
CA ASN A 132 -4.74 -27.21 -13.58
C ASN A 132 -6.14 -26.58 -13.37
N SER A 133 -6.81 -26.21 -14.47
CA SER A 133 -8.14 -25.58 -14.46
C SER A 133 -8.19 -24.17 -13.89
N TRP A 134 -7.08 -23.42 -13.92
CA TRP A 134 -7.05 -22.00 -13.53
C TRP A 134 -7.50 -21.08 -14.66
N SER A 135 -7.46 -21.56 -15.91
CA SER A 135 -8.03 -20.88 -17.09
C SER A 135 -9.20 -21.67 -17.70
N PRO A 136 -10.27 -21.01 -18.20
CA PRO A 136 -10.41 -19.56 -18.33
C PRO A 136 -10.61 -18.85 -16.97
N SER A 137 -10.28 -17.56 -16.95
CA SER A 137 -10.44 -16.69 -15.79
C SER A 137 -11.08 -15.37 -16.19
N THR A 138 -11.76 -14.74 -15.24
CA THR A 138 -12.43 -13.45 -15.40
C THR A 138 -11.85 -12.46 -14.41
N SER A 139 -11.52 -11.26 -14.90
CA SER A 139 -11.05 -10.16 -14.05
C SER A 139 -12.18 -9.63 -13.17
N THR A 140 -11.86 -9.32 -11.92
CA THR A 140 -12.76 -8.59 -11.04
C THR A 140 -12.83 -7.12 -11.45
N ALA A 141 -13.83 -6.40 -10.93
CA ALA A 141 -13.76 -4.94 -10.95
C ALA A 141 -12.52 -4.47 -10.17
N VAL A 142 -11.91 -3.37 -10.62
CA VAL A 142 -10.80 -2.74 -9.90
C VAL A 142 -11.34 -2.18 -8.59
N THR A 143 -10.70 -2.56 -7.49
CA THR A 143 -10.92 -1.92 -6.20
C THR A 143 -9.89 -0.84 -6.02
N GLU A 144 -10.33 0.39 -6.22
CA GLU A 144 -9.50 1.59 -6.09
C GLU A 144 -9.45 2.08 -4.65
N CYS A 145 -8.36 2.74 -4.27
CA CYS A 145 -8.29 3.60 -3.12
C CYS A 145 -9.10 4.88 -3.36
N LYS A 146 -9.43 5.63 -2.29
CA LYS A 146 -10.09 6.94 -2.45
C LYS A 146 -9.15 7.92 -3.19
N PRO A 147 -9.67 8.97 -3.84
CA PRO A 147 -8.81 10.03 -4.37
C PRO A 147 -7.84 10.57 -3.31
N GLY A 148 -6.55 10.65 -3.63
CA GLY A 148 -5.50 11.05 -2.69
C GLY A 148 -4.99 9.93 -1.79
N TRP A 149 -5.42 8.69 -2.01
CA TRP A 149 -4.96 7.52 -1.28
C TRP A 149 -4.25 6.57 -2.24
N VAL A 150 -3.27 5.84 -1.73
CA VAL A 150 -2.47 4.88 -2.50
C VAL A 150 -2.33 3.57 -1.75
N VAL A 151 -2.02 2.49 -2.47
CA VAL A 151 -1.81 1.17 -1.88
C VAL A 151 -0.54 1.17 -1.02
N SER A 152 -0.69 0.70 0.21
CA SER A 152 0.33 0.63 1.26
C SER A 152 0.45 -0.76 1.89
N GLY A 153 -0.38 -1.70 1.45
CA GLY A 153 -0.38 -3.07 1.95
C GLY A 153 -1.32 -3.95 1.15
N VAL A 154 -1.14 -5.26 1.31
CA VAL A 154 -2.00 -6.29 0.72
C VAL A 154 -2.33 -7.28 1.82
N ARG A 155 -3.60 -7.68 1.86
CA ARG A 155 -4.09 -8.78 2.67
C ARG A 155 -4.69 -9.82 1.74
N ALA A 156 -4.26 -11.07 1.87
CA ALA A 156 -4.88 -12.15 1.13
C ALA A 156 -5.02 -13.40 1.98
N HIS A 157 -6.05 -14.17 1.67
CA HIS A 157 -6.28 -15.46 2.29
C HIS A 157 -5.60 -16.56 1.46
N THR A 158 -4.76 -17.31 2.17
CA THR A 158 -4.15 -18.53 1.68
C THR A 158 -4.97 -19.66 2.27
N GLY A 159 -5.94 -20.19 1.52
CA GLY A 159 -6.84 -21.24 1.98
C GLY A 159 -6.09 -22.49 2.46
N THR A 160 -6.78 -23.39 3.15
CA THR A 160 -6.19 -24.53 3.87
C THR A 160 -5.62 -25.65 2.98
N ASN A 161 -5.86 -25.65 1.66
CA ASN A 161 -5.49 -26.74 0.74
C ASN A 161 -4.78 -26.27 -0.54
N GLN A 162 -3.88 -25.28 -0.46
CA GLN A 162 -3.25 -24.65 -1.64
C GLN A 162 -4.22 -23.89 -2.56
N ASN A 163 -5.45 -23.58 -2.11
CA ASN A 163 -6.27 -22.54 -2.74
C ASN A 163 -5.65 -21.18 -2.39
N ARG A 164 -5.17 -20.45 -3.39
CA ARG A 164 -4.33 -19.27 -3.18
C ARG A 164 -5.07 -18.03 -3.65
N PHE A 165 -4.98 -16.96 -2.85
CA PHE A 165 -5.54 -15.64 -3.14
C PHE A 165 -7.05 -15.69 -3.44
N ILE A 166 -7.79 -16.35 -2.54
CA ILE A 166 -9.25 -16.49 -2.69
C ILE A 166 -9.99 -15.24 -2.23
N ASP A 167 -9.54 -14.60 -1.14
CA ASP A 167 -10.05 -13.31 -0.64
C ASP A 167 -8.89 -12.33 -0.63
N VAL A 168 -9.02 -11.23 -1.37
CA VAL A 168 -7.97 -10.22 -1.51
C VAL A 168 -8.53 -8.89 -1.02
N SER A 169 -7.75 -8.20 -0.20
CA SER A 169 -7.99 -6.83 0.21
C SER A 169 -6.70 -6.02 0.07
N ILE A 170 -6.85 -4.73 -0.20
CA ILE A 170 -5.75 -3.77 -0.20
C ILE A 170 -5.82 -2.87 1.02
N VAL A 171 -4.67 -2.45 1.51
CA VAL A 171 -4.56 -1.40 2.52
C VAL A 171 -4.24 -0.11 1.79
N CYS A 172 -5.16 0.84 1.83
CA CYS A 172 -4.98 2.17 1.26
C CYS A 172 -4.52 3.13 2.35
N SER A 173 -3.52 3.98 2.07
CA SER A 173 -3.10 5.07 2.96
C SER A 173 -3.32 6.42 2.29
N GLN A 174 -3.83 7.39 3.04
CA GLN A 174 -4.02 8.77 2.59
C GLN A 174 -2.67 9.45 2.42
N LEU A 175 -2.46 10.20 1.34
CA LEU A 175 -1.30 11.07 1.19
C LEU A 175 -1.60 12.44 1.81
N GLY A 176 -0.67 12.95 2.61
CA GLY A 176 -0.66 14.34 3.08
C GLY A 176 -0.26 15.33 1.99
N SER A 177 -0.35 16.62 2.29
CA SER A 177 0.11 17.69 1.40
C SER A 177 1.63 17.67 1.16
N ASP A 178 2.38 17.02 2.05
CA ASP A 178 3.81 16.72 1.93
C ASP A 178 4.09 15.36 1.26
N GLY A 179 3.04 14.71 0.74
CA GLY A 179 3.12 13.42 0.07
C GLY A 179 3.35 12.25 1.03
N ALA A 180 3.47 12.49 2.33
CA ALA A 180 3.69 11.43 3.31
C ALA A 180 2.39 10.63 3.55
N PRO A 181 2.44 9.29 3.66
CA PRO A 181 1.26 8.50 3.97
C PRO A 181 0.85 8.66 5.44
N GLY A 182 -0.44 8.92 5.66
CA GLY A 182 -1.07 9.09 6.97
C GLY A 182 -1.98 7.92 7.34
N THR A 183 -3.26 8.20 7.61
CA THR A 183 -4.24 7.18 8.03
C THR A 183 -4.43 6.11 6.96
N SER A 184 -4.78 4.89 7.39
CA SER A 184 -4.99 3.76 6.49
C SER A 184 -6.35 3.10 6.68
N GLU A 185 -6.88 2.53 5.59
CA GLU A 185 -8.12 1.75 5.57
C GLU A 185 -7.94 0.48 4.73
N VAL A 186 -8.70 -0.56 5.06
CA VAL A 186 -8.68 -1.81 4.30
C VAL A 186 -9.88 -1.85 3.36
N ARG A 187 -9.64 -2.07 2.07
CA ARG A 187 -10.68 -2.23 1.05
C ARG A 187 -10.63 -3.62 0.45
N ARG A 188 -11.76 -4.31 0.48
CA ARG A 188 -11.92 -5.64 -0.10
C ARG A 188 -11.98 -5.55 -1.63
N VAL A 189 -11.26 -6.44 -2.33
CA VAL A 189 -11.37 -6.60 -3.78
C VAL A 189 -12.69 -7.30 -4.11
N VAL A 190 -13.65 -6.55 -4.64
CA VAL A 190 -14.99 -7.08 -4.96
C VAL A 190 -14.88 -8.13 -6.05
N GLY A 191 -15.51 -9.29 -5.86
CA GLY A 191 -15.44 -10.41 -6.79
C GLY A 191 -14.33 -11.43 -6.46
N SER A 192 -13.45 -11.12 -5.50
CA SER A 192 -12.73 -12.17 -4.77
C SER A 192 -13.70 -12.93 -3.84
N LEU A 193 -13.45 -14.22 -3.63
CA LEU A 193 -14.20 -15.07 -2.70
C LEU A 193 -14.08 -14.57 -1.26
N ILE A 194 -14.98 -14.98 -0.37
CA ILE A 194 -14.94 -14.62 1.06
C ILE A 194 -14.36 -15.81 1.83
N ASP A 195 -13.25 -15.59 2.53
CA ASP A 195 -12.76 -16.54 3.54
C ASP A 195 -12.46 -15.73 4.81
N PRO A 196 -13.16 -15.96 5.93
CA PRO A 196 -12.87 -15.24 7.18
C PRO A 196 -11.69 -15.83 7.96
N VAL A 197 -11.13 -16.96 7.54
CA VAL A 197 -10.18 -17.75 8.33
C VAL A 197 -8.75 -17.47 7.87
N ASN A 198 -7.86 -17.13 8.81
CA ASN A 198 -6.41 -16.98 8.63
C ASN A 198 -5.96 -16.01 7.50
N PRO A 199 -6.37 -14.73 7.50
CA PRO A 199 -5.77 -13.74 6.61
C PRO A 199 -4.26 -13.64 6.85
N LYS A 200 -3.49 -13.59 5.77
CA LYS A 200 -2.11 -13.08 5.81
C LYS A 200 -2.10 -11.66 5.30
N GLU A 201 -1.37 -10.80 6.00
CA GLU A 201 -1.26 -9.40 5.66
C GLU A 201 0.20 -8.98 5.65
N SER A 202 0.57 -8.18 4.66
CA SER A 202 1.85 -7.49 4.59
C SER A 202 1.58 -6.00 4.37
N ARG A 203 2.29 -5.15 5.11
CA ARG A 203 2.16 -3.69 5.04
C ARG A 203 3.51 -3.04 4.89
N CYS A 204 3.53 -1.92 4.20
CA CYS A 204 4.64 -1.00 4.25
C CYS A 204 4.82 -0.42 5.66
N ALA A 205 6.05 -0.08 6.02
CA ALA A 205 6.31 0.64 7.27
C ALA A 205 5.69 2.04 7.23
N ALA A 206 5.53 2.68 8.38
CA ALA A 206 5.10 4.07 8.46
C ALA A 206 5.98 4.97 7.56
N GLY A 207 5.36 5.92 6.88
CA GLY A 207 6.04 6.79 5.90
C GLY A 207 6.34 6.12 4.55
N GLN A 208 5.87 4.89 4.29
CA GLN A 208 6.09 4.19 3.03
C GLN A 208 4.79 3.73 2.37
N VAL A 209 4.84 3.57 1.05
CA VAL A 209 3.76 3.04 0.20
C VAL A 209 4.30 1.93 -0.68
N VAL A 210 3.43 1.13 -1.29
CA VAL A 210 3.85 0.05 -2.19
C VAL A 210 4.39 0.68 -3.47
N ALA A 211 5.66 0.42 -3.77
CA ALA A 211 6.32 0.84 -5.01
C ALA A 211 6.14 -0.23 -6.10
N GLN A 212 6.32 -1.50 -5.73
CA GLN A 212 6.15 -2.64 -6.61
C GLN A 212 5.74 -3.89 -5.83
N LEU A 213 5.19 -4.86 -6.56
CA LEU A 213 4.80 -6.16 -6.06
C LEU A 213 5.69 -7.23 -6.72
N GLY A 214 6.49 -7.94 -5.94
CA GLY A 214 7.20 -9.13 -6.43
C GLY A 214 6.22 -10.28 -6.57
N THR A 215 6.03 -10.81 -7.76
CA THR A 215 5.00 -11.83 -8.00
C THR A 215 5.59 -13.22 -7.90
N TRP A 216 4.82 -14.17 -7.38
CA TRP A 216 5.13 -15.60 -7.44
C TRP A 216 4.01 -16.28 -8.21
N ILE A 217 4.37 -16.91 -9.32
CA ILE A 217 3.42 -17.46 -10.27
C ILE A 217 3.78 -18.90 -10.65
N GLY A 218 2.74 -19.70 -10.84
CA GLY A 218 2.78 -21.08 -11.29
C GLY A 218 1.63 -21.31 -12.25
N SER A 219 0.69 -22.19 -11.89
CA SER A 219 -0.59 -22.31 -12.61
C SER A 219 -1.49 -21.07 -12.44
N GLY A 220 -1.32 -20.32 -11.35
CA GLY A 220 -1.91 -19.00 -11.14
C GLY A 220 -1.04 -18.15 -10.23
N LEU A 221 -1.66 -17.23 -9.48
CA LEU A 221 -0.99 -16.38 -8.50
C LEU A 221 -0.78 -17.14 -7.18
N ASP A 222 0.48 -17.37 -6.83
CA ASP A 222 0.86 -18.14 -5.66
C ASP A 222 1.15 -17.26 -4.44
N ALA A 223 1.83 -16.13 -4.67
CA ALA A 223 2.23 -15.16 -3.65
C ALA A 223 2.59 -13.79 -4.22
N VAL A 224 2.69 -12.84 -3.31
CA VAL A 224 3.12 -11.47 -3.57
C VAL A 224 4.06 -11.01 -2.45
N ASP A 225 5.25 -10.58 -2.85
CA ASP A 225 6.20 -9.84 -2.03
C ASP A 225 5.92 -8.34 -2.14
N LEU A 226 5.89 -7.63 -1.02
CA LEU A 226 5.70 -6.18 -0.99
C LEU A 226 7.05 -5.48 -0.93
N TYR A 227 7.30 -4.60 -1.90
CA TYR A 227 8.43 -3.69 -1.90
C TYR A 227 7.93 -2.26 -1.74
N CYS A 228 8.38 -1.61 -0.68
CA CYS A 228 7.84 -0.33 -0.24
C CYS A 228 8.90 0.76 -0.31
N ALA A 229 8.49 1.98 -0.66
CA ALA A 229 9.35 3.14 -0.68
C ALA A 229 8.65 4.33 -0.03
N ALA A 230 9.45 5.27 0.48
CA ALA A 230 8.92 6.54 0.95
C ALA A 230 8.53 7.39 -0.28
N PRO A 231 7.28 7.85 -0.39
CA PRO A 231 6.94 8.85 -1.37
C PRO A 231 7.50 10.22 -0.96
N SER A 232 7.70 11.10 -1.93
CA SER A 232 8.07 12.50 -1.72
C SER A 232 7.24 13.43 -2.60
N CYS A 233 7.17 14.71 -2.26
CA CYS A 233 6.67 15.73 -3.18
C CYS A 233 7.77 16.16 -4.15
N ARG A 234 7.36 16.51 -5.35
CA ARG A 234 8.13 17.26 -6.35
C ARG A 234 7.19 18.13 -7.17
#